data_AF-A0A1M6CED3-F1
#
_entry.id   AF-A0A1M6CED3-F1
#
_cell.length_a   1.000
_cell.length_b   1.000
_cell.length_c   1.000
_cell.angle_alpha   90.00
_cell.angle_beta   90.00
_cell.angle_gamma   90.00
#
_symmetry.space_group_name_H-M   'P 1'
#
loop_
_entity.id
_entity.type
_entity.pdbx_description
1 polymer ?
#
loop_
_entity_poly.entity_id
_entity_poly.type
_entity_poly.pdbx_seq_one_letter_code
_entity_poly.pdbx_strand_id
1 'polypeptide(L)'
;MTSPTPAVSPSAFDKARNGLWTSLQKHLETVYAAEKDFRAATSFTDAFPFSPAAFEPQVLLDYQQHRAQLRDLYIDETTQLDSLVKAVRTKSYEEDGKKLLLLMILGYMDIAETIFALLDVRRPSKLEKDEELEETTAKFERVKNFVRLNIKGISGLLPKMG
;
A
#
# COMPACT_ATOMS: atom_id res chain seq x y z
N MET A 1 -26.01 2.65 -46.33
CA MET A 1 -26.25 1.86 -45.11
C MET A 1 -24.90 1.59 -44.46
N THR A 2 -24.53 2.35 -43.44
CA THR A 2 -23.29 2.14 -42.68
C THR A 2 -23.60 1.15 -41.55
N SER A 3 -23.10 -0.08 -41.68
CA SER A 3 -23.16 -1.06 -40.60
C SER A 3 -22.45 -0.51 -39.37
N PRO A 4 -23.05 -0.58 -38.16
CA PRO A 4 -22.37 -0.14 -36.96
C PRO A 4 -21.19 -1.07 -36.67
N THR A 5 -20.00 -0.50 -36.51
CA THR A 5 -18.79 -1.23 -36.09
C THR A 5 -19.09 -1.93 -34.75
N PRO A 6 -18.89 -3.25 -34.62
CA PRO A 6 -19.16 -3.93 -33.37
C PRO A 6 -18.21 -3.41 -32.29
N ALA A 7 -18.76 -3.00 -31.15
CA ALA A 7 -17.98 -2.56 -30.01
C ALA A 7 -17.07 -3.71 -29.54
N VAL A 8 -15.75 -3.50 -29.57
CA VAL A 8 -14.77 -4.48 -29.10
C VAL A 8 -14.99 -4.69 -27.61
N SER A 9 -15.38 -5.90 -27.22
CA SER A 9 -15.54 -6.25 -25.81
C SER A 9 -14.18 -6.27 -25.12
N PRO A 10 -14.04 -5.68 -23.92
CA PRO A 10 -12.75 -5.60 -23.23
C PRO A 10 -12.23 -7.00 -22.89
N SER A 11 -10.92 -7.19 -23.10
CA SER A 11 -10.25 -8.46 -22.82
C SER A 11 -10.32 -8.82 -21.33
N ALA A 12 -10.09 -10.09 -20.99
CA ALA A 12 -10.00 -10.52 -19.60
C ALA A 12 -8.88 -9.78 -18.84
N PHE A 13 -7.80 -9.41 -19.55
CA PHE A 13 -6.73 -8.61 -19.01
C PHE A 13 -7.17 -7.17 -18.74
N ASP A 14 -7.86 -6.51 -19.67
CA ASP A 14 -8.35 -5.14 -19.48
C ASP A 14 -9.30 -5.04 -18.27
N LYS A 15 -10.16 -6.04 -18.10
CA LYS A 15 -11.04 -6.15 -16.92
C LYS A 15 -10.22 -6.28 -15.63
N ALA A 16 -9.19 -7.11 -15.63
CA ALA A 16 -8.32 -7.29 -14.46
C ALA A 16 -7.53 -6.02 -14.14
N ARG A 17 -6.95 -5.35 -15.15
CA ARG A 17 -6.23 -4.08 -14.98
C ARG A 17 -7.13 -2.99 -14.45
N ASN A 18 -8.32 -2.82 -15.03
CA ASN A 18 -9.27 -1.79 -14.59
C ASN A 18 -9.81 -2.10 -13.19
N GLY A 19 -10.11 -3.37 -12.89
CA GLY A 19 -10.52 -3.80 -11.55
C GLY A 19 -9.43 -3.55 -10.52
N LEU A 20 -8.18 -3.87 -10.84
CA LEU A 20 -7.02 -3.57 -10.00
C LEU A 20 -6.89 -2.07 -9.76
N TRP A 21 -6.93 -1.25 -10.81
CA TRP A 21 -6.84 0.20 -10.70
C TRP A 21 -7.89 0.77 -9.72
N THR A 22 -9.16 0.43 -9.93
CA THR A 22 -10.25 0.87 -9.06
C THR A 22 -10.07 0.38 -7.62
N SER A 23 -9.57 -0.85 -7.43
CA SER A 23 -9.27 -1.37 -6.09
C SER A 23 -8.18 -0.54 -5.43
N LEU A 24 -7.04 -0.35 -6.11
CA LEU A 24 -5.91 0.42 -5.58
C LEU A 24 -6.31 1.86 -5.22
N GLN A 25 -7.16 2.50 -6.02
CA GLN A 25 -7.68 3.83 -5.69
C GLN A 25 -8.44 3.84 -4.36
N LYS A 26 -9.31 2.85 -4.12
CA LYS A 26 -10.05 2.73 -2.84
C LYS A 26 -9.12 2.48 -1.66
N HIS A 27 -8.10 1.63 -1.84
CA HIS A 27 -7.10 1.40 -0.80
C HIS A 27 -6.30 2.67 -0.50
N LEU A 28 -5.90 3.42 -1.54
CA LEU A 28 -5.23 4.71 -1.37
C LEU A 28 -6.10 5.69 -0.57
N GLU A 29 -7.39 5.80 -0.87
CA GLU A 29 -8.31 6.65 -0.09
C GLU A 29 -8.31 6.26 1.39
N THR A 30 -8.38 4.97 1.70
CA THR A 30 -8.34 4.45 3.09
C THR A 30 -7.01 4.76 3.77
N VAL A 31 -5.88 4.50 3.10
CA VAL A 31 -4.54 4.73 3.67
C VAL A 31 -4.29 6.23 3.86
N TYR A 32 -4.72 7.10 2.95
CA TYR A 32 -4.62 8.56 3.14
C TYR A 32 -5.52 9.08 4.26
N ALA A 33 -6.71 8.51 4.44
CA ALA A 33 -7.56 8.86 5.57
C ALA A 33 -6.88 8.50 6.90
N ALA A 34 -6.33 7.29 7.01
CA ALA A 34 -5.57 6.86 8.19
C ALA A 34 -4.31 7.72 8.41
N GLU A 35 -3.61 8.11 7.35
CA GLU A 35 -2.47 9.04 7.44
C GLU A 35 -2.91 10.38 8.05
N LYS A 36 -3.97 10.98 7.52
CA LYS A 36 -4.50 12.26 7.98
C LYS A 36 -4.87 12.20 9.46
N ASP A 37 -5.60 11.16 9.86
CA ASP A 37 -6.07 10.99 11.23
C ASP A 37 -4.88 10.76 12.19
N PHE A 38 -3.91 9.93 11.79
CA PHE A 38 -2.71 9.70 12.60
C PHE A 38 -1.82 10.95 12.71
N ARG A 39 -1.69 11.74 11.65
CA ARG A 39 -0.99 13.04 11.69
C ARG A 39 -1.69 14.04 12.61
N ALA A 40 -3.02 14.08 12.61
CA ALA A 40 -3.78 14.91 13.54
C ALA A 40 -3.56 14.46 14.99
N ALA A 41 -3.62 13.15 15.24
CA ALA A 41 -3.38 12.54 16.56
C ALA A 41 -1.96 12.71 17.08
N THR A 42 -1.01 13.10 16.23
CA THR A 42 0.40 13.34 16.58
C THR A 42 0.79 14.82 16.51
N SER A 43 -0.16 15.72 16.26
CA SER A 43 0.09 17.17 16.13
C SER A 43 0.41 17.89 17.45
N PHE A 44 0.28 17.19 18.59
CA PHE A 44 0.62 17.72 19.90
C PHE A 44 2.13 17.87 20.13
N THR A 45 2.98 17.31 19.26
CA THR A 45 4.44 17.41 19.33
C THR A 45 5.09 17.31 17.95
N ASP A 46 6.17 18.05 17.76
CA ASP A 46 7.08 17.90 16.61
C ASP A 46 8.38 17.16 16.97
N ALA A 47 8.55 16.83 18.27
CA ALA A 47 9.74 16.16 18.78
C ALA A 47 9.46 14.66 18.99
N PHE A 48 10.05 13.83 18.13
CA PHE A 48 10.03 12.38 18.23
C PHE A 48 11.45 11.80 18.43
N PRO A 49 11.62 10.75 19.25
CA PRO A 49 10.59 10.13 20.05
C PRO A 49 10.15 11.00 21.24
N PHE A 50 8.86 11.01 21.58
CA PHE A 50 8.32 11.84 22.66
C PHE A 50 8.25 11.09 24.00
N SER A 51 8.29 11.81 25.14
CA SER A 51 8.04 11.21 26.45
C SER A 51 6.54 11.20 26.76
N PRO A 52 5.89 10.01 26.96
CA PRO A 52 4.48 9.97 27.30
C PRO A 52 4.13 10.74 28.58
N ALA A 53 5.06 10.80 29.54
CA ALA A 53 4.86 11.50 30.82
C ALA A 53 4.71 13.03 30.67
N ALA A 54 4.98 13.59 29.49
CA ALA A 54 4.89 15.03 29.23
C ALA A 54 3.51 15.48 28.73
N PHE A 55 2.57 14.56 28.52
CA PHE A 55 1.28 14.86 27.90
C PHE A 55 0.11 14.32 28.72
N GLU A 56 -1.04 14.97 28.54
CA GLU A 56 -2.28 14.61 29.20
C GLU A 56 -2.77 13.20 28.79
N PRO A 57 -3.42 12.44 29.69
CA PRO A 57 -3.88 11.09 29.40
C PRO A 57 -4.79 10.98 28.16
N GLN A 58 -5.66 11.97 27.93
CA GLN A 58 -6.55 11.97 26.77
C GLN A 58 -5.77 12.06 25.44
N VAL A 59 -4.73 12.89 25.37
CA VAL A 59 -3.87 13.02 24.19
C VAL A 59 -3.16 11.71 23.89
N LEU A 60 -2.68 11.03 24.94
CA LEU A 60 -2.02 9.73 24.81
C LEU A 60 -3.00 8.63 24.36
N LEU A 61 -4.23 8.67 24.86
CA LEU A 61 -5.28 7.72 24.46
C LEU A 61 -5.63 7.90 22.98
N ASP A 62 -5.85 9.13 22.52
CA ASP A 62 -6.16 9.43 21.12
C ASP A 62 -5.00 8.99 20.20
N TYR A 63 -3.76 9.29 20.59
CA TYR A 63 -2.55 8.81 19.91
C TYR A 63 -2.54 7.28 19.79
N GLN A 64 -2.76 6.57 20.89
CA GLN A 64 -2.72 5.11 20.92
C GLN A 64 -3.80 4.49 20.02
N GLN A 65 -5.02 5.03 20.05
CA GLN A 65 -6.12 4.57 19.21
C GLN A 65 -5.79 4.71 17.73
N HIS A 66 -5.33 5.89 17.30
CA HIS A 66 -4.98 6.11 15.89
C HIS A 66 -3.72 5.36 15.47
N ARG A 67 -2.74 5.15 16.38
CA ARG A 67 -1.60 4.29 16.11
C ARG A 67 -2.04 2.85 15.88
N ALA A 68 -2.93 2.32 16.71
CA ALA A 68 -3.46 0.96 16.58
C ALA A 68 -4.21 0.79 15.25
N GLN A 69 -5.06 1.75 14.89
CA GLN A 69 -5.76 1.75 13.60
C GLN A 69 -4.81 1.73 12.40
N LEU A 70 -3.77 2.57 12.40
CA LEU A 70 -2.77 2.59 11.32
C LEU A 70 -1.97 1.28 11.26
N ARG A 71 -1.65 0.71 12.42
CA ARG A 71 -0.94 -0.58 12.55
C ARG A 71 -1.79 -1.75 12.03
N ASP A 72 -3.05 -1.82 12.41
CA ASP A 72 -3.96 -2.87 11.92
C ASP A 72 -4.20 -2.74 10.41
N LEU A 73 -4.36 -1.50 9.91
CA LEU A 73 -4.44 -1.25 8.47
C LEU A 73 -3.17 -1.71 7.75
N TYR A 74 -1.97 -1.51 8.32
CA TYR A 74 -0.73 -1.99 7.71
C TYR A 74 -0.70 -3.52 7.56
N ILE A 75 -1.17 -4.23 8.59
CA ILE A 75 -1.26 -5.70 8.61
C ILE A 75 -2.21 -6.19 7.52
N ASP A 76 -3.40 -5.59 7.45
CA ASP A 76 -4.42 -5.93 6.48
C ASP A 76 -3.95 -5.67 5.05
N GLU A 77 -3.45 -4.46 4.77
CA GLU A 77 -2.93 -4.07 3.46
C GLU A 77 -1.77 -4.97 3.01
N THR A 78 -0.85 -5.29 3.91
CA THR A 78 0.26 -6.21 3.62
C THR A 78 -0.23 -7.61 3.26
N THR A 79 -1.26 -8.10 3.93
CA THR A 79 -1.86 -9.42 3.64
C THR A 79 -2.62 -9.43 2.32
N GLN A 80 -3.31 -8.35 2.00
CA GLN A 80 -4.00 -8.20 0.71
C GLN A 80 -3.00 -8.07 -0.44
N LEU A 81 -1.91 -7.32 -0.26
CA LEU A 81 -0.84 -7.20 -1.25
C LEU A 81 -0.16 -8.53 -1.56
N ASP A 82 0.19 -9.32 -0.54
CA ASP A 82 0.74 -10.67 -0.73
C ASP A 82 -0.24 -11.56 -1.52
N SER A 83 -1.52 -11.52 -1.18
CA SER A 83 -2.57 -12.28 -1.88
C SER A 83 -2.73 -11.86 -3.34
N LEU A 84 -2.71 -10.55 -3.60
CA LEU A 84 -2.85 -9.96 -4.92
C LEU A 84 -1.66 -10.29 -5.82
N VAL A 85 -0.43 -10.17 -5.31
CA VAL A 85 0.79 -10.53 -6.03
C VAL A 85 0.79 -12.02 -6.40
N LYS A 86 0.38 -12.89 -5.47
CA LYS A 86 0.21 -14.32 -5.74
C LYS A 86 -0.85 -14.57 -6.82
N ALA A 87 -1.97 -13.86 -6.79
CA ALA A 87 -3.01 -13.98 -7.81
C ALA A 87 -2.51 -13.56 -9.20
N VAL A 88 -1.80 -12.44 -9.33
CA VAL A 88 -1.23 -12.01 -10.61
C VAL A 88 -0.28 -13.07 -11.18
N ARG A 89 0.54 -13.70 -10.32
CA ARG A 89 1.48 -14.74 -10.73
C ARG A 89 0.79 -15.96 -11.32
N THR A 90 -0.31 -16.41 -10.70
CA THR A 90 -1.00 -17.66 -11.08
C THR A 90 -1.94 -17.52 -12.27
N LYS A 91 -2.39 -16.31 -12.61
CA LYS A 91 -3.25 -16.08 -13.77
C LYS A 91 -2.51 -16.32 -15.08
N SER A 92 -3.22 -16.78 -16.11
CA SER A 92 -2.67 -17.06 -17.45
C SER A 92 -2.58 -15.81 -18.34
N TYR A 93 -2.20 -14.67 -17.77
CA TYR A 93 -1.91 -13.47 -18.55
C TYR A 93 -0.54 -13.59 -19.22
N GLU A 94 -0.34 -12.90 -20.34
CA GLU A 94 0.97 -12.73 -20.94
C GLU A 94 1.94 -12.08 -19.95
N GLU A 95 3.23 -12.39 -20.09
CA GLU A 95 4.27 -11.93 -19.17
C GLU A 95 4.27 -10.42 -19.00
N ASP A 96 4.14 -9.70 -20.10
CA ASP A 96 4.07 -8.24 -20.15
C ASP A 96 2.83 -7.69 -19.43
N GLY A 97 1.69 -8.37 -19.57
CA GLY A 97 0.48 -8.06 -18.82
C GLY A 97 0.69 -8.25 -17.32
N LYS A 98 1.34 -9.34 -16.89
CA LYS A 98 1.67 -9.55 -15.46
C LYS A 98 2.59 -8.46 -14.93
N LYS A 99 3.63 -8.09 -15.69
CA LYS A 99 4.55 -7.01 -15.34
C LYS A 99 3.83 -5.67 -15.16
N LEU A 100 2.87 -5.36 -16.04
CA LEU A 100 2.06 -4.15 -15.89
C LEU A 100 1.23 -4.15 -14.59
N LEU A 101 0.57 -5.25 -14.25
CA LEU A 101 -0.20 -5.37 -13.01
C LEU A 101 0.71 -5.25 -11.78
N LEU A 102 1.88 -5.90 -11.81
CA LEU A 102 2.87 -5.81 -10.75
C LEU A 102 3.45 -4.40 -10.60
N LEU A 103 3.63 -3.65 -11.70
CA LEU A 103 4.06 -2.25 -11.65
C LEU A 103 3.03 -1.35 -10.96
N MET A 104 1.74 -1.55 -11.25
CA MET A 104 0.67 -0.82 -10.55
C MET A 104 0.66 -1.11 -9.05
N ILE A 105 0.84 -2.38 -8.68
CA ILE A 105 0.96 -2.80 -7.27
C ILE A 105 2.18 -2.15 -6.62
N LEU A 106 3.33 -2.11 -7.30
CA LEU A 106 4.54 -1.46 -6.77
C LEU A 106 4.31 0.03 -6.49
N GLY A 107 3.67 0.75 -7.41
CA GLY A 107 3.36 2.17 -7.21
C GLY A 107 2.50 2.42 -5.97
N TYR A 108 1.51 1.55 -5.73
CA TYR A 108 0.75 1.58 -4.49
C TYR A 108 1.61 1.30 -3.26
N MET A 109 2.44 0.25 -3.30
CA MET A 109 3.31 -0.13 -2.18
C MET A 109 4.28 0.99 -1.81
N ASP A 110 4.88 1.66 -2.79
CA ASP A 110 5.81 2.77 -2.52
C ASP A 110 5.09 3.93 -1.81
N ILE A 111 3.82 4.22 -2.15
CA ILE A 111 3.01 5.22 -1.41
C ILE A 111 2.70 4.71 0.01
N ALA A 112 2.18 3.49 0.13
CA ALA A 112 1.77 2.91 1.40
C ALA A 112 2.93 2.84 2.41
N GLU A 113 4.14 2.50 1.95
CA GLU A 113 5.35 2.50 2.78
C GLU A 113 5.61 3.86 3.42
N THR A 114 5.47 4.96 2.68
CA THR A 114 5.71 6.31 3.24
C THR A 114 4.76 6.64 4.38
N ILE A 115 3.54 6.12 4.32
CA ILE A 115 2.50 6.33 5.31
C ILE A 115 2.72 5.42 6.52
N PHE A 116 2.95 4.12 6.30
CA PHE A 116 3.18 3.17 7.39
C PHE A 116 4.50 3.39 8.12
N ALA A 117 5.50 4.01 7.48
CA ALA A 117 6.72 4.48 8.14
C ALA A 117 6.44 5.45 9.30
N LEU A 118 5.28 6.12 9.33
CA LEU A 118 4.88 6.97 10.45
C LEU A 118 4.77 6.18 11.77
N LEU A 119 4.52 4.87 11.75
CA LEU A 119 4.45 4.02 12.95
C LEU A 119 5.78 3.92 13.70
N ASP A 120 6.90 4.09 12.99
CA ASP A 120 8.25 4.15 13.57
C ASP A 120 8.71 5.59 13.79
N VAL A 121 8.45 6.50 12.84
CA VAL A 121 8.89 7.90 12.95
C VAL A 121 8.17 8.64 14.08
N ARG A 122 6.86 8.42 14.26
CA ARG A 122 6.02 9.15 15.23
C ARG A 122 5.73 8.33 16.48
N ARG A 123 6.80 7.84 17.12
CA ARG A 123 6.72 6.93 18.28
C ARG A 123 7.06 7.60 19.62
N PRO A 124 6.57 7.07 20.75
CA PRO A 124 7.09 7.45 22.06
C PRO A 124 8.49 6.87 22.29
N SER A 125 9.20 7.42 23.28
CA SER A 125 10.54 6.98 23.69
C SER A 125 10.54 5.60 24.34
N LYS A 126 9.41 5.21 24.93
CA LYS A 126 9.14 3.86 25.41
C LYS A 126 7.89 3.34 24.72
N LEU A 127 8.07 2.34 23.87
CA LEU A 127 7.00 1.58 23.24
C LEU A 127 7.31 0.10 23.47
N GLU A 128 6.29 -0.66 23.84
CA GLU A 128 6.43 -2.12 23.93
C GLU A 128 6.69 -2.69 22.53
N LYS A 129 7.43 -3.81 22.51
CA LYS A 129 7.71 -4.50 21.27
C LYS A 129 6.41 -5.06 20.68
N ASP A 130 6.19 -4.81 19.40
CA ASP A 130 5.03 -5.29 18.65
C ASP A 130 5.50 -6.31 17.62
N GLU A 131 5.48 -7.59 17.99
CA GLU A 131 6.05 -8.66 17.16
C GLU A 131 5.28 -8.84 15.84
N GLU A 132 3.96 -8.67 15.87
CA GLU A 132 3.13 -8.76 14.66
C GLU A 132 3.42 -7.60 13.70
N LEU A 133 3.68 -6.39 14.21
CA LEU A 133 4.12 -5.27 13.37
C LEU A 133 5.51 -5.50 12.76
N GLU A 134 6.43 -6.10 13.51
CA GLU A 134 7.76 -6.49 12.99
C GLU A 134 7.64 -7.55 11.89
N GLU A 135 6.86 -8.60 12.12
CA GLU A 135 6.60 -9.65 11.14
C GLU A 135 5.92 -9.10 9.88
N THR A 136 4.96 -8.19 10.05
CA THR A 136 4.27 -7.50 8.96
C THR A 136 5.25 -6.66 8.15
N THR A 137 6.13 -5.90 8.81
CA THR A 137 7.18 -5.11 8.13
C THR A 137 8.10 -6.01 7.30
N ALA A 138 8.54 -7.13 7.87
CA ALA A 138 9.35 -8.10 7.14
C ALA A 138 8.59 -8.77 5.98
N LYS A 139 7.29 -9.02 6.12
CA LYS A 139 6.43 -9.54 5.05
C LYS A 139 6.26 -8.51 3.93
N PHE A 140 5.97 -7.26 4.27
CA PHE A 140 5.83 -6.17 3.31
C PHE A 140 7.09 -6.01 2.45
N GLU A 141 8.26 -5.96 3.08
CA GLU A 141 9.55 -5.86 2.37
C GLU A 141 9.80 -7.07 1.45
N ARG A 142 9.46 -8.28 1.88
CA ARG A 142 9.57 -9.48 1.03
C ARG A 142 8.66 -9.39 -0.19
N VAL A 143 7.41 -8.98 -0.02
CA VAL A 143 6.46 -8.81 -1.13
C VAL A 143 6.97 -7.74 -2.09
N LYS A 144 7.44 -6.60 -1.55
CA LYS A 144 7.95 -5.47 -2.34
C LYS A 144 9.14 -5.86 -3.19
N ASN A 145 10.12 -6.53 -2.58
CA ASN A 145 11.31 -7.01 -3.27
C ASN A 145 10.96 -8.06 -4.33
N PHE A 146 10.01 -8.96 -4.04
CA PHE A 146 9.50 -9.89 -5.03
C PHE A 146 8.91 -9.15 -6.24
N VAL A 147 8.02 -8.17 -6.01
CA VAL A 147 7.43 -7.37 -7.09
C VAL A 147 8.51 -6.69 -7.93
N ARG A 148 9.45 -5.98 -7.28
CA ARG A 148 10.58 -5.30 -7.95
C ARG A 148 11.42 -6.23 -8.82
N LEU A 149 11.68 -7.46 -8.36
CA LEU A 149 12.43 -8.45 -9.14
C LEU A 149 11.66 -8.92 -10.38
N ASN A 150 10.34 -9.10 -10.26
CA ASN A 150 9.50 -9.62 -11.34
C ASN A 150 9.10 -8.58 -12.40
N ILE A 151 9.39 -7.29 -12.16
CA ILE A 151 9.19 -6.21 -13.13
C ILE A 151 10.49 -5.78 -13.84
N LYS A 152 11.64 -6.40 -13.53
CA LYS A 152 12.90 -6.10 -14.23
C LYS A 152 12.75 -6.38 -15.74
N GLY A 153 13.39 -5.55 -16.56
CA GLY A 153 13.30 -5.66 -18.03
C GLY A 153 12.07 -5.00 -18.66
N ILE A 154 11.31 -4.18 -17.91
CA ILE A 154 10.17 -3.39 -18.42
C ILE A 154 10.53 -2.35 -19.50
N SER A 155 11.81 -2.13 -19.84
CA SER A 155 12.23 -1.12 -20.83
C SER A 155 11.57 -1.27 -22.21
N GLY A 156 10.99 -2.44 -22.55
CA GLY A 156 10.19 -2.66 -23.76
C GLY A 156 8.68 -2.38 -23.65
N LEU A 157 8.16 -2.14 -22.44
CA LEU A 157 6.72 -2.00 -22.14
C LEU A 157 6.23 -0.56 -22.04
N LEU A 158 7.13 0.39 -21.83
CA LEU A 158 6.79 1.80 -21.91
C LEU A 158 6.78 2.20 -23.39
N PRO A 159 5.71 2.83 -23.90
CA PRO A 159 5.74 3.36 -25.26
C PRO A 159 6.95 4.29 -25.37
N LYS A 160 7.78 4.07 -26.40
CA LYS A 160 8.84 5.02 -26.73
C LYS A 160 8.12 6.35 -26.94
N MET A 161 8.30 7.30 -26.02
CA MET A 161 7.93 8.68 -26.26
C MET A 161 8.85 9.16 -27.39
N GLY A 162 8.32 9.09 -28.61
CA GLY A 162 8.94 9.64 -29.81
C GLY A 162 8.58 11.10 -29.99
#